data_AF-A0A2R8ZRM3-F1
#
_entry.id   AF-A0A2R8ZRM3-F1
#
_cell.length_a   1.000
_cell.length_b   1.000
_cell.length_c   1.000
_cell.angle_alpha   90.00
_cell.angle_beta   90.00
_cell.angle_gamma   90.00
#
_symmetry.space_group_name_H-M   'P 1'
#
loop_
_entity.id
_entity.type
_entity.pdbx_description
1 polymer ?
#
loop_
_entity_poly.entity_id
_entity_poly.type
_entity_poly.pdbx_seq_one_letter_code
_entity_poly.pdbx_strand_id
1 'polypeptide(L)'
;GYRRYFTQIVGFFVVEDHILHVTQGLVTRAYTDELWNMALSKIIAVLRAHSSYCTDPDLVLELKNLIVIFADTLQGYGFPVNRLFDLLFEIRDQYNETLLKKWAGVFRDIFEEDNYSPIPVVNEEEYKIVISKFPFQDPDLEKQSFPKKFPMSQSVPHIYIQVKEFIYASLKFSESLHRSSTEIDDMLRKSTNLLLTRTLSSCLLNLIRKPHIGLTELVQIIINTTHLEQACKYLEDFITNITNISQETVHTTRLYGLSTFKDARHAAEGEIYTKLNQKIDEFVQLADYDWTMSEPDGRASGYLMDLINFLRSIFQVFTHLPGKVAQTACMSACQHLSTSLMQMLLDSELKQISMGAVQQFNLDFFFFKFTDESSSCLGIPKCWN
;
A
#
# COMPACT_ATOMS: atom_id res chain seq x y z
N GLY A 1 16.47 35.67 -5.15
CA GLY A 1 16.27 34.52 -4.25
C GLY A 1 15.68 34.97 -2.93
N TYR A 2 14.84 34.14 -2.31
CA TYR A 2 14.11 34.45 -1.07
C TYR A 2 14.99 34.95 0.07
N ARG A 3 16.21 34.40 0.21
CA ARG A 3 17.18 34.86 1.21
C ARG A 3 17.45 36.38 1.10
N ARG A 4 17.78 36.88 -0.10
CA ARG A 4 18.04 38.32 -0.31
C ARG A 4 16.80 39.16 -0.03
N TYR A 5 15.63 38.67 -0.44
CA TYR A 5 14.35 39.35 -0.21
C TYR A 5 14.05 39.49 1.29
N PHE A 6 14.13 38.41 2.06
CA PHE A 6 13.92 38.44 3.50
C PHE A 6 14.97 39.27 4.23
N THR A 7 16.26 39.14 3.89
CA THR A 7 17.33 39.93 4.53
C THR A 7 17.16 41.43 4.29
N GLN A 8 16.70 41.86 3.11
CA GLN A 8 16.42 43.27 2.83
C GLN A 8 15.28 43.82 3.71
N ILE A 9 14.23 43.02 3.88
CA ILE A 9 13.08 43.39 4.71
C ILE A 9 13.48 43.46 6.18
N VAL A 10 14.19 42.43 6.69
CA VAL A 10 14.73 42.45 8.06
C VAL A 10 15.62 43.66 8.26
N GLY A 11 16.56 43.92 7.35
CA GLY A 11 17.46 45.06 7.45
C GLY A 11 16.72 46.40 7.53
N PHE A 12 15.66 46.58 6.76
CA PHE A 12 14.81 47.77 6.84
C PHE A 12 14.15 47.90 8.22
N PHE A 13 13.45 46.87 8.69
CA PHE A 13 12.71 46.94 9.97
C PHE A 13 13.62 47.05 11.19
N VAL A 14 14.82 46.45 11.15
CA VAL A 14 15.82 46.58 12.22
C VAL A 14 16.34 48.01 12.31
N VAL A 15 16.58 48.68 11.16
CA VAL A 15 17.01 50.08 11.15
C VAL A 15 15.89 50.99 11.66
N GLU A 16 14.65 50.80 11.23
CA GLU A 16 13.49 51.56 11.72
C GLU A 16 13.28 51.38 13.24
N ASP A 17 13.40 50.15 13.75
CA ASP A 17 13.31 49.87 15.18
C ASP A 17 14.45 50.52 15.97
N HIS A 18 15.67 50.53 15.42
CA HIS A 18 16.79 51.23 16.05
C HIS A 18 16.56 52.75 16.09
N ILE A 19 16.05 53.35 15.00
CA ILE A 19 15.71 54.77 14.95
C ILE A 19 14.62 55.10 15.97
N LEU A 20 13.59 54.27 16.09
CA LEU A 20 12.52 54.42 17.09
C LEU A 20 13.06 54.49 18.53
N HIS A 21 14.05 53.66 18.86
CA HIS A 21 14.63 53.62 20.21
C HIS A 21 15.67 54.73 20.46
N VAL A 22 16.39 55.18 19.44
CA VAL A 22 17.49 56.16 19.58
C VAL A 22 17.02 57.59 19.38
N THR A 23 15.96 57.83 18.60
CA THR A 23 15.50 59.17 18.24
C THR A 23 14.17 59.52 18.91
N GLN A 24 14.04 60.74 19.43
CA GLN A 24 12.78 61.23 20.00
C GLN A 24 11.92 61.85 18.89
N GLY A 25 10.86 61.14 18.48
CA GLY A 25 9.75 61.71 17.69
C GLY A 25 9.86 61.64 16.16
N LEU A 26 10.93 61.07 15.59
CA LEU A 26 11.06 60.87 14.14
C LEU A 26 10.23 59.69 13.62
N VAL A 27 10.14 58.61 14.41
CA VAL A 27 9.37 57.41 14.11
C VAL A 27 8.50 57.11 15.32
N THR A 28 7.25 56.70 15.08
CA THR A 28 6.33 56.27 16.15
C THR A 28 6.09 54.78 16.06
N ARG A 29 5.77 54.16 17.21
CA ARG A 29 5.44 52.73 17.25
C ARG A 29 4.24 52.40 16.35
N ALA A 30 3.22 53.26 16.35
CA ALA A 30 2.03 53.09 15.50
C ALA A 30 2.36 53.08 14.00
N TYR A 31 3.24 53.97 13.54
CA TYR A 31 3.70 53.99 12.14
C TYR A 31 4.44 52.68 11.78
N THR A 32 5.34 52.24 12.64
CA THR A 32 6.14 51.02 12.42
C THR A 32 5.25 49.78 12.37
N ASP A 33 4.24 49.70 13.24
CA ASP A 33 3.27 48.60 13.28
C ASP A 33 2.37 48.58 12.01
N GLU A 34 1.92 49.74 11.53
CA GLU A 34 1.14 49.84 10.29
C GLU A 34 1.97 49.42 9.06
N LEU A 35 3.21 49.89 8.98
CA LEU A 35 4.14 49.55 7.90
C LEU A 35 4.49 48.06 7.92
N TRP A 36 4.70 47.47 9.10
CA TRP A 36 4.85 46.02 9.26
C TRP A 36 3.61 45.25 8.77
N ASN A 37 2.41 45.66 9.17
CA ASN A 37 1.18 44.99 8.74
C ASN A 37 0.98 45.02 7.22
N MET A 38 1.30 46.14 6.57
CA MET A 38 1.28 46.25 5.11
C MET A 38 2.34 45.35 4.45
N ALA A 39 3.57 45.38 4.96
CA ALA A 39 4.65 44.54 4.44
C ALA A 39 4.33 43.05 4.61
N LEU A 40 3.92 42.63 5.80
CA LEU A 40 3.54 41.26 6.13
C LEU A 40 2.43 40.75 5.22
N SER A 41 1.41 41.56 4.95
CA SER A 41 0.32 41.17 4.04
C SER A 41 0.83 40.92 2.61
N LYS A 42 1.76 41.75 2.10
CA LYS A 42 2.40 41.54 0.79
C LYS A 42 3.32 40.31 0.79
N ILE A 43 4.11 40.12 1.84
CA ILE A 43 5.01 38.98 1.99
C ILE A 43 4.20 37.67 1.97
N ILE A 44 3.12 37.58 2.74
CA ILE A 44 2.25 36.40 2.77
C ILE A 44 1.66 36.14 1.40
N ALA A 45 1.14 37.16 0.71
CA ALA A 45 0.58 37.01 -0.63
C ALA A 45 1.60 36.45 -1.63
N VAL A 46 2.83 36.99 -1.61
CA VAL A 46 3.93 36.52 -2.46
C VAL A 46 4.32 35.08 -2.10
N LEU A 47 4.49 34.75 -0.82
CA LEU A 47 4.90 33.42 -0.40
C LEU A 47 3.84 32.37 -0.72
N ARG A 48 2.56 32.65 -0.46
CA ARG A 48 1.46 31.75 -0.79
C ARG A 48 1.35 31.49 -2.29
N ALA A 49 1.54 32.53 -3.11
CA ALA A 49 1.50 32.41 -4.56
C ALA A 49 2.65 31.54 -5.09
N HIS A 50 3.84 31.62 -4.52
CA HIS A 50 4.97 30.82 -5.01
C HIS A 50 5.05 29.43 -4.38
N SER A 51 4.62 29.27 -3.13
CA SER A 51 4.56 27.96 -2.50
C SER A 51 3.63 27.06 -3.29
N SER A 52 2.45 27.54 -3.72
CA SER A 52 1.42 26.77 -4.43
C SER A 52 1.87 26.09 -5.73
N TYR A 53 2.88 26.64 -6.41
CA TYR A 53 3.45 26.06 -7.63
C TYR A 53 4.66 25.15 -7.36
N CYS A 54 5.17 25.12 -6.13
CA CYS A 54 6.31 24.29 -5.79
C CYS A 54 5.90 22.82 -5.68
N THR A 55 6.52 21.96 -6.50
CA THR A 55 6.31 20.51 -6.51
C THR A 55 7.51 19.73 -5.99
N ASP A 56 8.56 20.43 -5.54
CA ASP A 56 9.78 19.82 -5.00
C ASP A 56 9.74 19.91 -3.46
N PRO A 57 9.65 18.77 -2.75
CA PRO A 57 9.68 18.75 -1.28
C PRO A 57 10.90 19.46 -0.68
N ASP A 58 12.08 19.33 -1.30
CA ASP A 58 13.31 19.90 -0.75
C ASP A 58 13.32 21.43 -0.84
N LEU A 59 12.81 21.98 -1.94
CA LEU A 59 12.62 23.44 -2.10
C LEU A 59 11.57 23.99 -1.14
N VAL A 60 10.49 23.24 -0.88
CA VAL A 60 9.48 23.64 0.12
C VAL A 60 10.08 23.67 1.53
N LEU A 61 10.93 22.70 1.89
CA LEU A 61 11.65 22.71 3.16
C LEU A 61 12.63 23.88 3.28
N GLU A 62 13.38 24.18 2.21
CA GLU A 62 14.27 25.35 2.20
C GLU A 62 13.49 26.65 2.41
N LEU A 63 12.36 26.81 1.70
CA LEU A 63 11.48 27.96 1.87
C LEU A 63 10.93 28.05 3.30
N LYS A 64 10.47 26.94 3.87
CA LYS A 64 10.01 26.86 5.26
C LYS A 64 11.10 27.31 6.23
N ASN A 65 12.33 26.82 6.08
CA ASN A 65 13.43 27.20 6.97
C ASN A 65 13.78 28.69 6.87
N LEU A 66 13.72 29.26 5.66
CA LEU A 66 13.90 30.70 5.47
C LEU A 66 12.79 31.52 6.13
N ILE A 67 11.53 31.09 6.05
CA ILE A 67 10.39 31.76 6.71
C ILE A 67 10.52 31.68 8.22
N VAL A 68 10.92 30.53 8.79
CA VAL A 68 11.13 30.37 10.24
C VAL A 68 12.22 31.32 10.73
N ILE A 69 13.40 31.32 10.09
CA ILE A 69 14.49 32.25 10.47
C ILE A 69 14.03 33.71 10.37
N PHE A 70 13.29 34.05 9.32
CA PHE A 70 12.73 35.39 9.13
C PHE A 70 11.74 35.77 10.26
N ALA A 71 10.85 34.85 10.63
CA ALA A 71 9.90 35.04 11.72
C ALA A 71 10.59 35.19 13.08
N ASP A 72 11.50 34.26 13.43
CA ASP A 72 12.22 34.28 14.70
C ASP A 72 13.06 35.55 14.86
N THR A 73 13.71 35.99 13.78
CA THR A 73 14.51 37.22 13.79
C THR A 73 13.63 38.42 14.14
N LEU A 74 12.50 38.61 13.43
CA LEU A 74 11.61 39.75 13.66
C LEU A 74 10.85 39.67 14.97
N GLN A 75 10.53 38.46 15.44
CA GLN A 75 9.97 38.26 16.78
C GLN A 75 10.93 38.73 17.87
N GLY A 76 12.24 38.53 17.68
CA GLY A 76 13.28 39.05 18.57
C GLY A 76 13.28 40.59 18.71
N TYR A 77 12.81 41.32 17.69
CA TYR A 77 12.62 42.78 17.72
C TYR A 77 11.20 43.19 18.15
N GLY A 78 10.37 42.24 18.59
CA GLY A 78 9.01 42.50 19.08
C GLY A 78 7.97 42.75 18.00
N PHE A 79 8.21 42.33 16.75
CA PHE A 79 7.19 42.38 15.70
C PHE A 79 6.25 41.16 15.77
N PRO A 80 4.94 41.33 15.51
CA PRO A 80 3.99 40.21 15.51
C PRO A 80 4.16 39.34 14.26
N VAL A 81 4.50 38.06 14.45
CA VAL A 81 4.81 37.10 13.36
C VAL A 81 3.81 35.95 13.23
N ASN A 82 2.74 35.90 14.03
CA ASN A 82 1.78 34.79 14.05
C ASN A 82 1.23 34.43 12.66
N ARG A 83 0.98 35.43 11.81
CA ARG A 83 0.47 35.20 10.43
C ARG A 83 1.47 34.46 9.52
N LEU A 84 2.77 34.51 9.83
CA LEU A 84 3.79 33.71 9.13
C LEU A 84 3.72 32.24 9.54
N PHE A 85 3.44 31.96 10.83
CA PHE A 85 3.23 30.60 11.30
C PHE A 85 1.92 30.01 10.75
N ASP A 86 0.86 30.82 10.62
CA ASP A 86 -0.37 30.40 9.94
C ASP A 86 -0.10 29.99 8.49
N LEU A 87 0.69 30.78 7.76
CA LEU A 87 1.13 30.46 6.40
C LEU A 87 1.98 29.18 6.36
N LEU A 88 2.86 28.95 7.34
CA LEU A 88 3.64 27.71 7.43
C LEU A 88 2.75 26.47 7.57
N PHE A 89 1.59 26.57 8.23
CA PHE A 89 0.63 25.48 8.29
C PHE A 89 -0.06 25.24 6.95
N GLU A 90 -0.37 26.29 6.17
CA GLU A 90 -0.87 26.13 4.80
C GLU A 90 0.18 25.45 3.90
N ILE A 91 1.44 25.87 4.00
CA ILE A 91 2.56 25.29 3.24
C ILE A 91 2.79 23.83 3.63
N ARG A 92 2.59 23.45 4.90
CA ARG A 92 2.67 22.06 5.37
C ARG A 92 1.72 21.15 4.62
N ASP A 93 0.46 21.57 4.48
CA ASP A 93 -0.55 20.72 3.85
C ASP A 93 -0.19 20.50 2.37
N GLN A 94 0.35 21.52 1.71
CA GLN A 94 0.89 21.39 0.37
C GLN A 94 2.15 20.49 0.30
N TYR A 95 3.05 20.61 1.27
CA TYR A 95 4.23 19.76 1.37
C TYR A 95 3.83 18.29 1.51
N ASN A 96 2.86 17.98 2.37
CA ASN A 96 2.30 16.64 2.54
C ASN A 96 1.71 16.10 1.23
N GLU A 97 0.92 16.90 0.50
CA GLU A 97 0.39 16.50 -0.81
C GLU A 97 1.50 16.20 -1.84
N THR A 98 2.59 16.98 -1.79
CA THR A 98 3.75 16.80 -2.67
C THR A 98 4.51 15.51 -2.32
N LEU A 99 4.71 15.23 -1.02
CA LEU A 99 5.28 13.97 -0.55
C LEU A 99 4.41 12.78 -0.99
N LEU A 100 3.08 12.85 -0.82
CA LEU A 100 2.19 11.76 -1.21
C LEU A 100 2.30 11.45 -2.71
N LYS A 101 2.39 12.48 -3.56
CA LYS A 101 2.61 12.29 -5.02
C LYS A 101 3.96 11.63 -5.32
N LYS A 102 5.04 12.06 -4.68
CA LYS A 102 6.38 11.47 -4.87
C LYS A 102 6.41 10.01 -4.41
N TRP A 103 5.80 9.68 -3.27
CA TRP A 103 5.75 8.32 -2.74
C TRP A 103 4.80 7.41 -3.53
N ALA A 104 3.79 7.96 -4.20
CA ALA A 104 2.99 7.22 -5.18
C ALA A 104 3.84 6.69 -6.34
N GLY A 105 4.87 7.44 -6.75
CA GLY A 105 5.88 6.99 -7.71
C GLY A 105 6.71 5.86 -7.14
N VAL A 106 7.34 6.09 -5.98
CA VAL A 106 8.18 5.11 -5.30
C VAL A 106 7.47 3.77 -5.08
N PHE A 107 6.22 3.77 -4.61
CA PHE A 107 5.47 2.53 -4.42
C PHE A 107 5.19 1.81 -5.74
N ARG A 108 4.88 2.53 -6.82
CA ARG A 108 4.69 1.93 -8.14
C ARG A 108 5.97 1.28 -8.64
N ASP A 109 7.11 1.94 -8.48
CA ASP A 109 8.41 1.40 -8.87
C ASP A 109 8.71 0.10 -8.09
N ILE A 110 8.46 0.09 -6.76
CA ILE A 110 8.61 -1.13 -5.94
C ILE A 110 7.72 -2.28 -6.45
N PHE A 111 6.48 -1.99 -6.80
CA PHE A 111 5.57 -3.03 -7.33
C PHE A 111 5.95 -3.49 -8.74
N GLU A 112 6.60 -2.65 -9.54
CA GLU A 112 7.06 -3.02 -10.88
C GLU A 112 8.37 -3.84 -10.84
N GLU A 113 9.23 -3.59 -9.85
CA GLU A 113 10.48 -4.33 -9.64
C GLU A 113 10.31 -5.64 -8.84
N ASP A 114 9.19 -5.81 -8.12
CA ASP A 114 8.96 -7.00 -7.29
C ASP A 114 8.79 -8.27 -8.14
N ASN A 115 9.33 -9.37 -7.64
CA ASN A 115 9.24 -10.67 -8.30
C ASN A 115 8.08 -11.55 -7.78
N TYR A 116 7.30 -11.03 -6.83
CA TYR A 116 6.13 -11.69 -6.22
C TYR A 116 6.40 -13.13 -5.78
N SER A 117 7.58 -13.37 -5.20
CA SER A 117 7.97 -14.67 -4.67
C SER A 117 8.45 -14.58 -3.22
N PRO A 118 8.28 -15.67 -2.42
CA PRO A 118 8.83 -15.76 -1.07
C PRO A 118 10.35 -15.50 -1.05
N ILE A 119 10.83 -14.65 -0.15
CA ILE A 119 12.27 -14.29 -0.09
C ILE A 119 13.09 -15.51 0.34
N PRO A 120 13.97 -16.06 -0.52
CA PRO A 120 14.86 -17.15 -0.15
C PRO A 120 16.04 -16.61 0.65
N VAL A 121 16.50 -17.41 1.61
CA VAL A 121 17.61 -17.07 2.50
C VAL A 121 18.48 -18.31 2.66
N VAL A 122 19.72 -18.25 2.16
CA VAL A 122 20.60 -19.43 2.16
C VAL A 122 21.51 -19.51 3.38
N ASN A 123 21.69 -18.42 4.13
CA ASN A 123 22.55 -18.36 5.30
C ASN A 123 22.05 -17.38 6.37
N GLU A 124 22.71 -17.37 7.53
CA GLU A 124 22.34 -16.51 8.65
C GLU A 124 22.61 -15.01 8.38
N GLU A 125 23.56 -14.69 7.50
CA GLU A 125 23.89 -13.31 7.15
C GLU A 125 22.74 -12.66 6.36
N GLU A 126 22.24 -13.34 5.33
CA GLU A 126 21.08 -12.91 4.55
C GLU A 126 19.83 -12.81 5.43
N TYR A 127 19.65 -13.74 6.38
CA TYR A 127 18.55 -13.68 7.35
C TYR A 127 18.59 -12.39 8.16
N LYS A 128 19.77 -12.06 8.73
CA LYS A 128 19.99 -10.84 9.50
C LYS A 128 19.77 -9.58 8.67
N ILE A 129 20.15 -9.59 7.39
CA ILE A 129 19.91 -8.46 6.49
C ILE A 129 18.40 -8.22 6.34
N VAL A 130 17.60 -9.26 6.09
CA VAL A 130 16.14 -9.10 5.95
C VAL A 130 15.49 -8.63 7.24
N ILE A 131 15.83 -9.24 8.38
CA ILE A 131 15.31 -8.85 9.71
C ILE A 131 15.70 -7.41 10.09
N SER A 132 16.89 -6.94 9.69
CA SER A 132 17.31 -5.56 9.94
C SER A 132 16.45 -4.53 9.21
N LYS A 133 15.91 -4.91 8.04
CA LYS A 133 15.05 -4.06 7.21
C LYS A 133 13.59 -4.13 7.63
N PHE A 134 13.13 -5.31 8.04
CA PHE A 134 11.74 -5.57 8.38
C PHE A 134 11.64 -6.41 9.66
N PRO A 135 11.04 -5.88 10.74
CA PRO A 135 10.84 -6.63 11.96
C PRO A 135 9.84 -7.77 11.71
N PHE A 136 10.34 -8.99 11.63
CA PHE A 136 9.55 -10.21 11.46
C PHE A 136 9.93 -11.21 12.54
N GLN A 137 8.93 -11.79 13.20
CA GLN A 137 9.12 -12.78 14.25
C GLN A 137 8.26 -13.99 13.94
N ASP A 138 8.92 -15.11 13.67
CA ASP A 138 8.28 -16.40 13.40
C ASP A 138 9.10 -17.51 14.06
N PRO A 139 8.62 -18.04 15.21
CA PRO A 139 9.32 -19.10 15.95
C PRO A 139 9.53 -20.37 15.13
N ASP A 140 8.68 -20.66 14.15
CA ASP A 140 8.77 -21.86 13.32
C ASP A 140 9.82 -21.66 12.23
N LEU A 141 9.90 -20.47 11.64
CA LEU A 141 10.97 -20.12 10.71
C LEU A 141 12.35 -20.08 11.39
N GLU A 142 12.42 -19.59 12.63
CA GLU A 142 13.67 -19.53 13.40
C GLU A 142 14.27 -20.92 13.66
N LYS A 143 13.42 -21.93 13.94
CA LYS A 143 13.86 -23.31 14.20
C LYS A 143 14.29 -24.10 12.96
N GLN A 144 13.89 -23.68 11.77
CA GLN A 144 14.27 -24.37 10.53
C GLN A 144 15.78 -24.32 10.29
N SER A 145 16.32 -25.27 9.52
CA SER A 145 17.69 -25.19 8.99
C SER A 145 17.69 -24.40 7.68
N PHE A 146 18.85 -23.85 7.30
CA PHE A 146 18.99 -23.18 6.01
C PHE A 146 19.04 -24.21 4.86
N PRO A 147 18.52 -23.89 3.67
CA PRO A 147 17.94 -22.60 3.26
C PRO A 147 16.49 -22.40 3.76
N LYS A 148 16.18 -21.19 4.21
CA LYS A 148 14.85 -20.77 4.69
C LYS A 148 14.16 -19.88 3.66
N LYS A 149 12.85 -19.71 3.78
CA LYS A 149 12.08 -18.77 2.95
C LYS A 149 11.16 -17.95 3.83
N PHE A 150 11.24 -16.63 3.72
CA PHE A 150 10.22 -15.78 4.32
C PHE A 150 8.94 -15.83 3.47
N PRO A 151 7.75 -15.81 4.10
CA PRO A 151 6.48 -15.93 3.39
C PRO A 151 6.16 -14.73 2.49
N MET A 152 6.66 -13.54 2.82
CA MET A 152 6.49 -12.32 2.01
C MET A 152 7.52 -12.21 0.88
N SER A 153 7.22 -11.38 -0.11
CA SER A 153 8.18 -10.95 -1.14
C SER A 153 8.98 -9.71 -0.73
N GLN A 154 9.95 -9.34 -1.55
CA GLN A 154 10.82 -8.18 -1.31
C GLN A 154 10.04 -6.87 -1.22
N SER A 155 8.88 -6.73 -1.86
CA SER A 155 8.08 -5.49 -1.76
C SER A 155 7.71 -5.12 -0.32
N VAL A 156 7.49 -6.08 0.58
CA VAL A 156 7.06 -5.79 1.96
C VAL A 156 8.16 -5.04 2.75
N PRO A 157 9.40 -5.56 2.89
CA PRO A 157 10.49 -4.79 3.50
C PRO A 157 10.75 -3.43 2.85
N HIS A 158 10.69 -3.35 1.51
CA HIS A 158 10.95 -2.09 0.80
C HIS A 158 9.86 -1.05 1.09
N ILE A 159 8.57 -1.43 1.04
CA ILE A 159 7.46 -0.56 1.41
C ILE A 159 7.60 -0.10 2.86
N TYR A 160 7.91 -1.01 3.79
CA TYR A 160 8.09 -0.65 5.20
C TYR A 160 9.19 0.41 5.41
N ILE A 161 10.34 0.25 4.76
CA ILE A 161 11.42 1.26 4.78
C ILE A 161 10.91 2.59 4.21
N GLN A 162 10.26 2.59 3.05
CA GLN A 162 9.79 3.82 2.42
C GLN A 162 8.70 4.55 3.23
N VAL A 163 7.88 3.82 3.97
CA VAL A 163 6.93 4.43 4.92
C VAL A 163 7.68 5.08 6.09
N LYS A 164 8.76 4.47 6.61
CA LYS A 164 9.62 5.12 7.62
C LYS A 164 10.29 6.38 7.08
N GLU A 165 10.79 6.35 5.85
CA GLU A 165 11.37 7.53 5.19
C GLU A 165 10.33 8.64 5.00
N PHE A 166 9.09 8.30 4.65
CA PHE A 166 7.98 9.26 4.61
C PHE A 166 7.73 9.92 5.97
N ILE A 167 7.71 9.12 7.04
CA ILE A 167 7.50 9.59 8.41
C ILE A 167 8.63 10.56 8.79
N TYR A 168 9.89 10.22 8.50
CA TYR A 168 11.02 11.12 8.72
C TYR A 168 10.91 12.42 7.90
N ALA A 169 10.53 12.33 6.62
CA ALA A 169 10.35 13.51 5.78
C ALA A 169 9.23 14.43 6.29
N SER A 170 8.18 13.84 6.87
CA SER A 170 7.07 14.57 7.51
C SER A 170 7.52 15.21 8.82
N LEU A 171 8.30 14.49 9.64
CA LEU A 171 8.85 14.99 10.90
C LEU A 171 9.80 16.18 10.67
N LYS A 172 10.67 16.10 9.66
CA LYS A 172 11.62 17.16 9.28
C LYS A 172 10.93 18.48 8.97
N PHE A 173 9.71 18.45 8.44
CA PHE A 173 8.93 19.68 8.23
C PHE A 173 8.47 20.30 9.56
N SER A 174 8.06 19.46 10.51
CA SER A 174 7.55 19.87 11.83
C SER A 174 8.59 20.43 12.79
N GLU A 175 9.87 20.13 12.55
CA GLU A 175 10.99 20.72 13.29
C GLU A 175 10.89 22.26 13.26
N SER A 176 11.26 22.93 14.35
CA SER A 176 11.27 24.40 14.43
C SER A 176 9.91 25.12 14.25
N LEU A 177 8.77 24.41 14.33
CA LEU A 177 7.43 25.03 14.33
C LEU A 177 6.87 25.30 15.74
N HIS A 178 7.71 25.20 16.78
CA HIS A 178 7.35 25.39 18.21
C HIS A 178 6.12 24.58 18.68
N ARG A 179 5.89 23.41 18.09
CA ARG A 179 4.80 22.50 18.44
C ARG A 179 5.17 21.61 19.62
N SER A 180 4.17 21.18 20.38
CA SER A 180 4.39 20.14 21.40
C SER A 180 4.68 18.80 20.72
N SER A 181 5.38 17.90 21.40
CA SER A 181 5.60 16.54 20.90
C SER A 181 4.28 15.85 20.54
N THR A 182 3.23 16.04 21.35
CA THR A 182 1.90 15.46 21.15
C THR A 182 1.23 15.91 19.84
N GLU A 183 1.38 17.18 19.46
CA GLU A 183 0.82 17.68 18.19
C GLU A 183 1.58 17.13 16.98
N ILE A 184 2.90 16.98 17.11
CA ILE A 184 3.75 16.39 16.06
C ILE A 184 3.36 14.93 15.83
N ASP A 185 3.18 14.18 16.91
CA ASP A 185 2.79 12.78 16.92
C ASP A 185 1.42 12.53 16.27
N ASP A 186 0.41 13.32 16.63
CA ASP A 186 -0.90 13.27 15.97
C ASP A 186 -0.83 13.62 14.48
N MET A 187 0.02 14.59 14.12
CA MET A 187 0.23 14.99 12.73
C MET A 187 0.92 13.88 11.92
N LEU A 188 1.94 13.23 12.49
CA LEU A 188 2.64 12.11 11.85
C LEU A 188 1.71 10.92 11.63
N ARG A 189 0.86 10.59 12.61
CA ARG A 189 -0.12 9.51 12.43
C ARG A 189 -1.17 9.85 11.37
N LYS A 190 -1.69 11.08 11.34
CA LYS A 190 -2.63 11.53 10.30
C LYS A 190 -2.03 11.50 8.89
N SER A 191 -0.82 12.02 8.72
CA SER A 191 -0.12 12.00 7.42
C SER A 191 0.22 10.58 6.96
N THR A 192 0.69 9.72 7.88
CA THR A 192 0.96 8.30 7.61
C THR A 192 -0.33 7.56 7.23
N ASN A 193 -1.44 7.83 7.92
CA ASN A 193 -2.74 7.28 7.57
C ASN A 193 -3.17 7.68 6.16
N LEU A 194 -2.92 8.92 5.74
CA LEU A 194 -3.22 9.36 4.39
C LEU A 194 -2.33 8.67 3.35
N LEU A 195 -1.05 8.45 3.66
CA LEU A 195 -0.13 7.66 2.82
C LEU A 195 -0.66 6.24 2.63
N LEU A 196 -1.02 5.55 3.71
CA LEU A 196 -1.50 4.16 3.66
C LEU A 196 -2.86 4.07 2.93
N THR A 197 -3.85 4.82 3.39
CA THR A 197 -5.26 4.70 2.94
C THR A 197 -5.49 5.24 1.53
N ARG A 198 -4.79 6.31 1.12
CA ARG A 198 -5.00 6.94 -0.18
C ARG A 198 -3.97 6.50 -1.20
N THR A 199 -2.69 6.54 -0.83
CA THR A 199 -1.60 6.39 -1.80
C THR A 199 -1.24 4.93 -2.00
N LEU A 200 -0.87 4.23 -0.94
CA LEU A 200 -0.49 2.81 -1.01
C LEU A 200 -1.68 1.94 -1.43
N SER A 201 -2.87 2.19 -0.86
CA SER A 201 -4.11 1.52 -1.25
C SER A 201 -4.42 1.67 -2.74
N SER A 202 -4.32 2.90 -3.28
CA SER A 202 -4.55 3.13 -4.71
C SER A 202 -3.51 2.40 -5.56
N CYS A 203 -2.25 2.36 -5.16
CA CYS A 203 -1.22 1.61 -5.88
C CYS A 203 -1.50 0.10 -5.87
N LEU A 204 -1.91 -0.46 -4.72
CA LEU A 204 -2.30 -1.87 -4.60
C LEU A 204 -3.51 -2.23 -5.46
N LEU A 205 -4.57 -1.40 -5.44
CA LEU A 205 -5.75 -1.63 -6.26
C LEU A 205 -5.43 -1.54 -7.76
N ASN A 206 -4.57 -0.61 -8.16
CA ASN A 206 -4.11 -0.51 -9.55
C ASN A 206 -3.27 -1.73 -9.96
N LEU A 207 -2.45 -2.26 -9.04
CA LEU A 207 -1.68 -3.48 -9.25
C LEU A 207 -2.60 -4.69 -9.44
N ILE A 208 -3.57 -4.89 -8.54
CA ILE A 208 -4.53 -6.01 -8.59
C ILE A 208 -5.35 -5.99 -9.89
N ARG A 209 -5.70 -4.80 -10.38
CA ARG A 209 -6.47 -4.63 -11.62
C ARG A 209 -5.62 -4.71 -12.90
N LYS A 210 -4.31 -4.97 -12.82
CA LYS A 210 -3.47 -5.13 -14.03
C LYS A 210 -3.96 -6.35 -14.81
N PRO A 211 -4.19 -6.25 -16.13
CA PRO A 211 -4.80 -7.33 -16.91
C PRO A 211 -3.95 -8.62 -16.90
N HIS A 212 -2.63 -8.48 -16.92
CA HIS A 212 -1.69 -9.60 -17.01
C HIS A 212 -1.22 -10.13 -15.66
N ILE A 213 -1.83 -9.73 -14.54
CA ILE A 213 -1.45 -10.28 -13.24
C ILE A 213 -1.83 -11.77 -13.13
N GLY A 214 -0.90 -12.59 -12.68
CA GLY A 214 -1.05 -14.03 -12.52
C GLY A 214 -1.75 -14.41 -11.21
N LEU A 215 -2.33 -15.63 -11.17
CA LEU A 215 -2.96 -16.17 -9.95
C LEU A 215 -1.97 -16.27 -8.78
N THR A 216 -0.75 -16.73 -9.04
CA THR A 216 0.29 -16.86 -8.02
C THR A 216 0.75 -15.50 -7.48
N GLU A 217 0.79 -14.47 -8.34
CA GLU A 217 1.12 -13.10 -7.95
C GLU A 217 0.03 -12.51 -7.04
N LEU A 218 -1.25 -12.74 -7.37
CA LEU A 218 -2.37 -12.33 -6.53
C LEU A 218 -2.33 -13.00 -5.14
N VAL A 219 -1.98 -14.29 -5.07
CA VAL A 219 -1.78 -14.98 -3.79
C VAL A 219 -0.67 -14.32 -2.99
N GLN A 220 0.47 -14.04 -3.63
CA GLN A 220 1.58 -13.38 -2.96
C GLN A 220 1.19 -11.97 -2.47
N ILE A 221 0.39 -11.21 -3.23
CA ILE A 221 -0.14 -9.92 -2.79
C ILE A 221 -1.01 -10.05 -1.54
N ILE A 222 -1.86 -11.09 -1.43
CA ILE A 222 -2.65 -11.35 -0.22
C ILE A 222 -1.76 -11.64 1.00
N ILE A 223 -0.69 -12.41 0.81
CA ILE A 223 0.29 -12.69 1.86
C ILE A 223 1.01 -11.39 2.26
N ASN A 224 1.50 -10.63 1.28
CA ASN A 224 2.22 -9.38 1.49
C ASN A 224 1.38 -8.34 2.24
N THR A 225 0.12 -8.17 1.85
CA THR A 225 -0.82 -7.25 2.52
C THR A 225 -1.10 -7.64 3.96
N THR A 226 -1.07 -8.93 4.29
CA THR A 226 -1.17 -9.42 5.68
C THR A 226 0.06 -9.04 6.50
N HIS A 227 1.26 -9.14 5.94
CA HIS A 227 2.48 -8.70 6.63
C HIS A 227 2.59 -7.18 6.73
N LEU A 228 2.15 -6.43 5.72
CA LEU A 228 2.07 -4.97 5.78
C LEU A 228 1.07 -4.48 6.84
N GLU A 229 -0.05 -5.20 7.03
CA GLU A 229 -0.99 -4.94 8.11
C GLU A 229 -0.36 -5.13 9.48
N GLN A 230 0.40 -6.22 9.68
CA GLN A 230 1.16 -6.44 10.91
C GLN A 230 2.21 -5.34 11.13
N ALA A 231 2.84 -4.89 10.04
CA ALA A 231 3.86 -3.86 10.06
C ALA A 231 3.38 -2.51 10.60
N CYS A 232 2.08 -2.22 10.49
CA CYS A 232 1.50 -1.00 11.04
C CYS A 232 1.70 -0.86 12.55
N LYS A 233 1.74 -1.96 13.31
CA LYS A 233 2.04 -1.90 14.75
C LYS A 233 3.47 -1.39 15.00
N TYR A 234 4.44 -1.91 14.25
CA TYR A 234 5.82 -1.45 14.35
C TYR A 234 5.99 0.00 13.88
N LEU A 235 5.16 0.46 12.93
CA LEU A 235 5.13 1.87 12.52
C LEU A 235 4.53 2.78 13.60
N GLU A 236 3.50 2.32 14.33
CA GLU A 236 2.94 3.05 15.48
C GLU A 236 3.99 3.22 16.59
N ASP A 237 4.70 2.14 16.94
CA ASP A 237 5.78 2.17 17.91
C ASP A 237 6.92 3.09 17.45
N PHE A 238 7.26 3.01 16.17
CA PHE A 238 8.28 3.87 15.57
C PHE A 238 7.92 5.36 15.67
N ILE A 239 6.67 5.75 15.33
CA ILE A 239 6.21 7.14 15.47
C ILE A 239 6.27 7.60 16.92
N THR A 240 5.85 6.75 17.86
CA THR A 240 5.85 7.06 19.30
C THR A 240 7.29 7.25 19.83
N ASN A 241 8.23 6.42 19.36
CA ASN A 241 9.63 6.49 19.74
C ASN A 241 10.31 7.76 19.22
N ILE A 242 10.06 8.16 17.98
CA ILE A 242 10.70 9.38 17.41
C ILE A 242 10.12 10.68 17.98
N THR A 243 8.90 10.66 18.52
CA THR A 243 8.26 11.83 19.16
C THR A 243 8.51 11.91 20.66
N ASN A 244 9.11 10.89 21.27
CA ASN A 244 9.39 10.79 22.72
C ASN A 244 8.15 10.95 23.61
N ILE A 245 6.99 10.42 23.19
CA ILE A 245 5.76 10.46 23.99
C ILE A 245 5.62 9.16 24.78
N SER A 246 5.16 9.26 26.03
CA SER A 246 4.87 8.09 26.86
C SER A 246 3.72 7.26 26.25
N GLN A 247 3.91 5.94 26.20
CA GLN A 247 2.88 4.98 25.76
C GLN A 247 1.59 5.04 26.59
N GLU A 248 1.62 5.63 27.80
CA GLU A 248 0.47 5.77 28.71
C GLU A 248 -0.53 6.86 28.28
N THR A 249 -0.22 7.66 27.26
CA THR A 249 -1.15 8.64 26.69
C THR A 249 -2.10 7.96 25.68
N VAL A 250 -2.94 7.04 26.17
CA VAL A 250 -3.75 6.03 25.42
C VAL A 250 -4.86 6.61 24.49
N HIS A 251 -4.89 7.91 24.22
CA HIS A 251 -5.89 8.53 23.32
C HIS A 251 -5.36 8.83 21.91
N THR A 252 -4.21 8.29 21.53
CA THR A 252 -3.60 8.55 20.22
C THR A 252 -4.26 7.75 19.08
N THR A 253 -4.41 8.43 17.93
CA THR A 253 -5.08 7.89 16.74
C THR A 253 -4.28 6.72 16.16
N ARG A 254 -4.81 5.49 16.19
CA ARG A 254 -4.14 4.32 15.58
C ARG A 254 -4.00 4.45 14.07
N LEU A 255 -3.06 3.70 13.49
CA LEU A 255 -2.92 3.61 12.05
C LEU A 255 -4.06 2.75 11.46
N TYR A 256 -4.68 3.23 10.39
CA TYR A 256 -5.76 2.57 9.67
C TYR A 256 -5.27 1.45 8.72
N GLY A 257 -4.15 0.80 9.05
CA GLY A 257 -3.61 -0.31 8.28
C GLY A 257 -4.61 -1.47 8.17
N LEU A 258 -5.32 -1.73 9.27
CA LEU A 258 -6.27 -2.84 9.40
C LEU A 258 -7.43 -2.76 8.38
N SER A 259 -8.05 -1.59 8.21
CA SER A 259 -9.11 -1.41 7.21
C SER A 259 -8.55 -1.37 5.79
N THR A 260 -7.47 -0.63 5.57
CA THR A 260 -6.88 -0.41 4.24
C THR A 260 -6.44 -1.71 3.58
N PHE A 261 -5.65 -2.53 4.28
CA PHE A 261 -5.14 -3.78 3.72
C PHE A 261 -6.20 -4.88 3.69
N LYS A 262 -7.25 -4.77 4.52
CA LYS A 262 -8.42 -5.65 4.41
C LYS A 262 -9.17 -5.43 3.10
N ASP A 263 -9.40 -4.18 2.69
CA ASP A 263 -10.10 -3.89 1.43
C ASP A 263 -9.27 -4.35 0.21
N ALA A 264 -7.96 -4.10 0.23
CA ALA A 264 -7.06 -4.58 -0.83
C ALA A 264 -7.04 -6.12 -0.93
N ARG A 265 -7.06 -6.83 0.22
CA ARG A 265 -7.17 -8.30 0.23
C ARG A 265 -8.49 -8.78 -0.40
N HIS A 266 -9.63 -8.21 -0.02
CA HIS A 266 -10.92 -8.60 -0.60
C HIS A 266 -10.94 -8.37 -2.12
N ALA A 267 -10.33 -7.28 -2.60
CA ALA A 267 -10.20 -7.04 -4.04
C ALA A 267 -9.33 -8.10 -4.73
N ALA A 268 -8.19 -8.47 -4.13
CA ALA A 268 -7.33 -9.53 -4.65
C ALA A 268 -8.01 -10.91 -4.63
N GLU A 269 -8.75 -11.24 -3.57
CA GLU A 269 -9.54 -12.47 -3.45
C GLU A 269 -10.59 -12.58 -4.56
N GLY A 270 -11.34 -11.49 -4.83
CA GLY A 270 -12.31 -11.44 -5.91
C GLY A 270 -11.68 -11.65 -7.30
N GLU A 271 -10.50 -11.07 -7.51
CA GLU A 271 -9.75 -11.24 -8.76
C GLU A 271 -9.23 -12.68 -8.93
N ILE A 272 -8.83 -13.34 -7.83
CA ILE A 272 -8.47 -14.77 -7.84
C ILE A 272 -9.64 -15.61 -8.34
N TYR A 273 -10.85 -15.41 -7.78
CA TYR A 273 -12.03 -16.19 -8.20
C TYR A 273 -12.35 -15.96 -9.68
N THR A 274 -12.27 -14.71 -10.12
CA THR A 274 -12.55 -14.33 -11.51
C THR A 274 -11.55 -14.99 -12.48
N LYS A 275 -10.25 -14.86 -12.21
CA LYS A 275 -9.19 -15.45 -13.07
C LYS A 275 -9.17 -16.96 -13.03
N LEU A 276 -9.50 -17.56 -11.88
CA LEU A 276 -9.61 -19.01 -11.76
C LEU A 276 -10.74 -19.54 -12.64
N ASN A 277 -11.92 -18.91 -12.59
CA ASN A 277 -13.05 -19.27 -13.44
C ASN A 277 -12.74 -19.05 -14.93
N GLN A 278 -12.10 -17.94 -15.29
CA GLN A 278 -11.65 -17.69 -16.67
C GLN A 278 -10.69 -18.78 -17.16
N LYS A 279 -9.76 -19.23 -16.33
CA LYS A 279 -8.86 -20.33 -16.69
C LYS A 279 -9.60 -21.64 -16.87
N ILE A 280 -10.60 -21.92 -16.03
CA ILE A 280 -11.48 -23.08 -16.22
C ILE A 280 -12.19 -22.98 -17.58
N ASP A 281 -12.73 -21.82 -17.94
CA ASP A 281 -13.40 -21.61 -19.22
C ASP A 281 -12.46 -21.84 -20.41
N GLU A 282 -11.21 -21.37 -20.34
CA GLU A 282 -10.19 -21.63 -21.36
C GLU A 282 -9.95 -23.13 -21.57
N PHE A 283 -9.90 -23.93 -20.50
CA PHE A 283 -9.76 -25.39 -20.61
C PHE A 283 -11.03 -26.06 -21.15
N VAL A 284 -12.21 -25.63 -20.68
CA VAL A 284 -13.49 -26.19 -21.12
C VAL A 284 -13.76 -25.91 -22.59
N GLN A 285 -13.29 -24.78 -23.13
CA GLN A 285 -13.36 -24.47 -24.57
C GLN A 285 -12.58 -25.45 -25.46
N LEU A 286 -11.62 -26.20 -24.89
CA LEU A 286 -10.88 -27.25 -25.61
C LEU A 286 -11.63 -28.59 -25.64
N ALA A 287 -12.80 -28.67 -25.00
CA ALA A 287 -13.57 -29.89 -24.96
C ALA A 287 -14.18 -30.17 -26.34
N ASP A 288 -13.75 -31.28 -26.94
CA ASP A 288 -14.20 -31.76 -28.26
C ASP A 288 -14.89 -33.11 -28.09
N TYR A 289 -16.15 -33.09 -27.64
CA TYR A 289 -16.94 -34.30 -27.45
C TYR A 289 -17.59 -34.73 -28.76
N ASP A 290 -17.33 -35.95 -29.20
CA ASP A 290 -18.18 -36.62 -30.19
C ASP A 290 -19.44 -37.18 -29.50
N TRP A 291 -20.49 -36.35 -29.48
CA TRP A 291 -21.78 -36.71 -28.90
C TRP A 291 -22.52 -37.84 -29.62
N THR A 292 -21.99 -38.30 -30.77
CA THR A 292 -22.53 -39.41 -31.55
C THR A 292 -21.73 -40.70 -31.44
N MET A 293 -20.66 -40.73 -30.63
CA MET A 293 -19.78 -41.89 -30.49
C MET A 293 -20.52 -43.15 -30.03
N SER A 294 -20.23 -44.30 -30.63
CA SER A 294 -20.94 -45.55 -30.30
C SER A 294 -20.51 -46.17 -28.98
N GLU A 295 -19.23 -46.06 -28.64
CA GLU A 295 -18.60 -46.60 -27.43
C GLU A 295 -17.67 -45.54 -26.83
N PRO A 296 -17.47 -45.51 -25.51
CA PRO A 296 -16.55 -44.58 -24.86
C PRO A 296 -15.09 -44.94 -25.16
N ASP A 297 -14.21 -43.94 -25.16
CA ASP A 297 -12.76 -44.13 -25.38
C ASP A 297 -12.05 -44.81 -24.19
N GLY A 298 -12.75 -44.98 -23.07
CA GLY A 298 -12.28 -45.71 -21.89
C GLY A 298 -11.21 -44.98 -21.07
N ARG A 299 -10.93 -43.70 -21.38
CA ARG A 299 -10.01 -42.83 -20.66
C ARG A 299 -10.65 -41.46 -20.45
N ALA A 300 -10.26 -40.75 -19.40
CA ALA A 300 -10.72 -39.38 -19.19
C ALA A 300 -10.22 -38.44 -20.32
N SER A 301 -11.04 -37.46 -20.67
CA SER A 301 -10.77 -36.48 -21.72
C SER A 301 -9.52 -35.65 -21.41
N GLY A 302 -8.69 -35.42 -22.43
CA GLY A 302 -7.39 -34.76 -22.27
C GLY A 302 -7.48 -33.37 -21.61
N TYR A 303 -8.44 -32.54 -22.05
CA TYR A 303 -8.64 -31.19 -21.50
C TYR A 303 -8.94 -31.23 -19.99
N LEU A 304 -9.70 -32.24 -19.53
CA LEU A 304 -10.09 -32.38 -18.13
C LEU A 304 -8.90 -32.85 -17.26
N MET A 305 -8.06 -33.74 -17.80
CA MET A 305 -6.81 -34.15 -17.14
C MET A 305 -5.90 -32.94 -16.92
N ASP A 306 -5.73 -32.12 -17.96
CA ASP A 306 -4.91 -30.91 -17.88
C ASP A 306 -5.51 -29.87 -16.93
N LEU A 307 -6.83 -29.67 -16.95
CA LEU A 307 -7.54 -28.81 -16.02
C LEU A 307 -7.34 -29.25 -14.56
N ILE A 308 -7.47 -30.55 -14.27
CA ILE A 308 -7.28 -31.07 -12.92
C ILE A 308 -5.83 -30.90 -12.46
N ASN A 309 -4.86 -31.14 -13.34
CA ASN A 309 -3.45 -30.92 -13.05
C ASN A 309 -3.17 -29.43 -12.76
N PHE A 310 -3.77 -28.53 -13.54
CA PHE A 310 -3.72 -27.09 -13.30
C PHE A 310 -4.32 -26.72 -11.94
N LEU A 311 -5.54 -27.15 -11.64
CA LEU A 311 -6.22 -26.86 -10.37
C LEU A 311 -5.42 -27.39 -9.17
N ARG A 312 -4.86 -28.60 -9.26
CA ARG A 312 -3.97 -29.15 -8.24
C ARG A 312 -2.73 -28.29 -8.02
N SER A 313 -2.08 -27.86 -9.09
CA SER A 313 -0.90 -27.00 -9.00
C SER A 313 -1.23 -25.65 -8.36
N ILE A 314 -2.37 -25.04 -8.69
CA ILE A 314 -2.80 -23.76 -8.14
C ILE A 314 -3.23 -23.89 -6.67
N PHE A 315 -3.99 -24.93 -6.32
CA PHE A 315 -4.45 -25.12 -4.94
C PHE A 315 -3.31 -25.45 -3.97
N GLN A 316 -2.22 -26.06 -4.44
CA GLN A 316 -1.01 -26.17 -3.63
C GLN A 316 -0.45 -24.81 -3.23
N VAL A 317 -0.46 -23.82 -4.13
CA VAL A 317 -0.05 -22.44 -3.82
C VAL A 317 -1.03 -21.77 -2.86
N PHE A 318 -2.33 -22.10 -2.94
CA PHE A 318 -3.38 -21.54 -2.07
C PHE A 318 -3.31 -22.05 -0.63
N THR A 319 -2.52 -23.09 -0.33
CA THR A 319 -2.29 -23.52 1.06
C THR A 319 -1.68 -22.42 1.95
N HIS A 320 -1.03 -21.42 1.34
CA HIS A 320 -0.49 -20.26 2.01
C HIS A 320 -1.52 -19.12 2.23
N LEU A 321 -2.72 -19.23 1.67
CA LEU A 321 -3.81 -18.30 1.91
C LEU A 321 -4.53 -18.60 3.24
N PRO A 322 -5.26 -17.63 3.80
CA PRO A 322 -6.20 -17.90 4.89
C PRO A 322 -7.18 -19.01 4.48
N GLY A 323 -7.39 -20.01 5.33
CA GLY A 323 -8.14 -21.23 4.97
C GLY A 323 -9.54 -20.98 4.41
N LYS A 324 -10.22 -19.90 4.84
CA LYS A 324 -11.52 -19.49 4.27
C LYS A 324 -11.41 -19.09 2.80
N VAL A 325 -10.38 -18.35 2.41
CA VAL A 325 -10.16 -17.88 1.04
C VAL A 325 -9.87 -19.06 0.12
N ALA A 326 -8.98 -19.95 0.54
CA ALA A 326 -8.67 -21.17 -0.22
C ALA A 326 -9.92 -22.06 -0.40
N GLN A 327 -10.75 -22.19 0.65
CA GLN A 327 -12.01 -22.91 0.60
C GLN A 327 -13.01 -22.29 -0.38
N THR A 328 -13.20 -20.97 -0.30
CA THR A 328 -14.10 -20.26 -1.21
C THR A 328 -13.61 -20.34 -2.65
N ALA A 329 -12.30 -20.29 -2.89
CA ALA A 329 -11.73 -20.46 -4.22
C ALA A 329 -12.00 -21.85 -4.80
N CYS A 330 -11.78 -22.93 -4.03
CA CYS A 330 -12.10 -24.29 -4.49
C CYS A 330 -13.59 -24.44 -4.75
N MET A 331 -14.44 -23.95 -3.85
CA MET A 331 -15.90 -24.05 -4.01
C MET A 331 -16.37 -23.31 -5.27
N SER A 332 -15.88 -22.09 -5.50
CA SER A 332 -16.16 -21.32 -6.71
C SER A 332 -15.72 -22.07 -7.97
N ALA A 333 -14.48 -22.59 -7.98
CA ALA A 333 -13.95 -23.33 -9.13
C ALA A 333 -14.78 -24.57 -9.46
N CYS A 334 -15.12 -25.37 -8.44
CA CYS A 334 -15.89 -26.59 -8.62
C CYS A 334 -17.33 -26.30 -9.03
N GLN A 335 -17.95 -25.27 -8.46
CA GLN A 335 -19.29 -24.82 -8.84
C GLN A 335 -19.30 -24.31 -10.29
N HIS A 336 -18.28 -23.53 -10.68
CA HIS A 336 -18.15 -23.02 -12.04
C HIS A 336 -17.97 -24.15 -13.05
N LEU A 337 -17.03 -25.07 -12.79
CA LEU A 337 -16.83 -26.25 -13.64
C LEU A 337 -18.09 -27.12 -13.75
N SER A 338 -18.78 -27.37 -12.64
CA SER A 338 -20.06 -28.10 -12.63
C SER A 338 -21.09 -27.46 -13.55
N THR A 339 -21.19 -26.13 -13.46
CA THR A 339 -22.13 -25.34 -14.27
C THR A 339 -21.75 -25.39 -15.74
N SER A 340 -20.47 -25.26 -16.08
CA SER A 340 -19.98 -25.33 -17.46
C SER A 340 -20.21 -26.72 -18.06
N LEU A 341 -19.91 -27.79 -17.32
CA LEU A 341 -20.19 -29.17 -17.75
C LEU A 341 -21.68 -29.43 -17.97
N MET A 342 -22.54 -28.90 -17.09
CA MET A 342 -24.00 -29.00 -17.26
C MET A 342 -24.47 -28.20 -18.48
N GLN A 343 -23.91 -27.03 -18.74
CA GLN A 343 -24.23 -26.22 -19.92
C GLN A 343 -23.85 -26.93 -21.21
N MET A 344 -22.73 -27.65 -21.23
CA MET A 344 -22.36 -28.46 -22.39
C MET A 344 -23.42 -29.53 -22.71
N LEU A 345 -23.97 -30.21 -21.71
CA LEU A 345 -25.04 -31.21 -21.92
C LEU A 345 -26.38 -30.58 -22.37
N LEU A 346 -26.60 -29.33 -22.01
CA LEU A 346 -27.82 -28.58 -22.31
C LEU A 346 -27.68 -27.70 -23.56
N ASP A 347 -26.59 -27.82 -24.31
CA ASP A 347 -26.36 -27.00 -25.48
C ASP A 347 -27.45 -27.27 -26.53
N SER A 348 -28.11 -26.18 -26.96
CA SER A 348 -29.13 -26.15 -27.99
C SER A 348 -28.68 -26.70 -29.35
N GLU A 349 -27.37 -26.72 -29.63
CA GLU A 349 -26.81 -27.31 -30.85
C GLU A 349 -26.76 -28.85 -30.79
N LEU A 350 -26.86 -29.46 -29.60
CA LEU A 350 -26.92 -30.91 -29.42
C LEU A 350 -28.29 -31.46 -29.79
N LYS A 351 -28.38 -31.98 -31.02
CA LYS A 351 -29.60 -32.62 -31.53
C LYS A 351 -29.78 -34.06 -31.04
N GLN A 352 -28.68 -34.76 -30.77
CA GLN A 352 -28.66 -36.17 -30.37
C GLN A 352 -27.46 -36.44 -29.46
N ILE A 353 -27.65 -37.30 -28.46
CA ILE A 353 -26.61 -37.77 -27.55
C ILE A 353 -26.66 -39.30 -27.54
N SER A 354 -25.55 -39.95 -27.89
CA SER A 354 -25.42 -41.40 -27.85
C SER A 354 -25.14 -41.92 -26.43
N MET A 355 -25.41 -43.20 -26.18
CA MET A 355 -25.04 -43.82 -24.91
C MET A 355 -23.52 -43.89 -24.70
N GLY A 356 -22.73 -44.02 -25.78
CA GLY A 356 -21.26 -43.98 -25.71
C GLY A 356 -20.75 -42.63 -25.20
N ALA A 357 -21.31 -41.53 -25.71
CA ALA A 357 -20.98 -40.17 -25.27
C ALA A 357 -21.38 -39.92 -23.81
N VAL A 358 -22.56 -40.39 -23.38
CA VAL A 358 -22.97 -40.30 -21.97
C VAL A 358 -22.02 -41.08 -21.07
N GLN A 359 -21.57 -42.27 -21.49
CA GLN A 359 -20.62 -43.06 -20.72
C GLN A 359 -19.26 -42.37 -20.63
N GLN A 360 -18.79 -41.76 -21.72
CA GLN A 360 -17.54 -40.98 -21.73
C GLN A 360 -17.63 -39.76 -20.81
N PHE A 361 -18.73 -39.00 -20.87
CA PHE A 361 -18.98 -37.87 -19.97
C PHE A 361 -19.08 -38.32 -18.49
N ASN A 362 -19.67 -39.48 -18.24
CA ASN A 362 -19.72 -40.06 -16.90
C ASN A 362 -18.32 -40.45 -16.38
N LEU A 363 -17.45 -41.00 -17.24
CA LEU A 363 -16.05 -41.28 -16.87
C LEU A 363 -15.31 -40.00 -16.46
N ASP A 364 -15.51 -38.92 -17.21
CA ASP A 364 -14.95 -37.60 -16.93
C ASP A 364 -15.44 -37.05 -15.57
N PHE A 365 -16.75 -37.13 -15.31
CA PHE A 365 -17.33 -36.72 -14.04
C PHE A 365 -16.82 -37.55 -12.86
N PHE A 366 -16.74 -38.87 -13.01
CA PHE A 366 -16.18 -39.76 -11.98
C PHE A 366 -14.70 -39.47 -11.72
N PHE A 367 -13.92 -39.22 -12.76
CA PHE A 367 -12.51 -38.88 -12.62
C PHE A 367 -12.33 -37.59 -11.83
N PHE A 368 -13.09 -36.54 -12.16
CA PHE A 368 -13.08 -35.28 -11.42
C PHE A 368 -13.48 -35.46 -9.94
N LYS A 369 -14.58 -36.17 -9.67
CA LYS A 369 -15.05 -36.44 -8.30
C LYS A 369 -14.04 -37.24 -7.47
N PHE A 370 -13.44 -38.28 -8.05
CA PHE A 370 -12.40 -39.06 -7.39
C PHE A 370 -11.18 -38.18 -7.06
N THR A 371 -10.80 -37.29 -7.97
CA THR A 371 -9.72 -36.36 -7.70
C THR A 371 -10.05 -35.38 -6.58
N ASP A 372 -11.27 -34.85 -6.48
CA ASP A 372 -11.74 -33.99 -5.37
C ASP A 372 -11.68 -34.70 -4.01
N GLU A 373 -12.18 -35.95 -3.95
CA GLU A 373 -12.13 -36.78 -2.73
C GLU A 373 -10.69 -37.10 -2.30
N SER A 374 -9.79 -37.38 -3.25
CA SER A 374 -8.37 -37.63 -2.97
C SER A 374 -7.61 -36.36 -2.52
N SER A 375 -8.06 -35.17 -2.93
CA SER A 375 -7.45 -33.90 -2.52
C SER A 375 -7.80 -33.46 -1.10
N SER A 376 -8.75 -34.12 -0.43
CA SER A 376 -8.90 -34.00 1.02
C SER A 376 -7.64 -34.43 1.79
N CYS A 377 -6.79 -35.27 1.19
CA CYS A 377 -5.45 -35.62 1.71
C CYS A 377 -4.38 -34.55 1.46
N LEU A 378 -4.64 -33.54 0.61
CA LEU A 378 -3.75 -32.42 0.27
C LEU A 378 -4.12 -31.11 1.00
N GLY A 379 -5.08 -31.15 1.92
CA GLY A 379 -5.55 -29.97 2.65
C GLY A 379 -6.52 -29.08 1.85
N ILE A 380 -6.99 -29.55 0.68
CA ILE A 380 -8.00 -28.85 -0.12
C ILE A 380 -9.39 -29.17 0.47
N PRO A 381 -10.22 -28.17 0.80
CA PRO A 381 -11.56 -28.39 1.32
C PRO A 381 -12.41 -29.16 0.32
N LYS A 382 -13.19 -30.16 0.79
CA LYS A 382 -14.12 -30.91 -0.06
C LYS A 382 -15.06 -29.95 -0.78
N CYS A 383 -15.12 -30.06 -2.10
CA CYS A 383 -15.91 -29.16 -2.91
C CYS A 383 -17.28 -29.75 -3.30
N TRP A 384 -17.50 -31.05 -3.07
CA TRP A 384 -18.81 -31.71 -3.16
C TRP A 384 -19.10 -32.55 -1.90
N ASN A 385 -20.34 -32.45 -1.39
CA ASN A 385 -20.92 -33.37 -0.40
C ASN A 385 -21.96 -34.25 -1.07
#